data_AF-A0A973P5B9-F1
#
_entry.id   AF-A0A973P5B9-F1
#
_cell.length_a   1.000
_cell.length_b   1.000
_cell.length_c   1.000
_cell.angle_alpha   90.00
_cell.angle_beta   90.00
_cell.angle_gamma   90.00
#
_symmetry.space_group_name_H-M   'P 1'
#
loop_
_entity.id
_entity.type
_entity.pdbx_description
1 polymer ?
#
loop_
_entity_poly.entity_id
_entity_poly.type
_entity_poly.pdbx_seq_one_letter_code
_entity_poly.pdbx_strand_id
1 'polypeptide(L)'
;MNDVTQVAQLHSRLLTWLAARTPPGAEPPARQFARRQGARLALLYATNAATGDPETLLHPVIERKALVGRDPAGTAHERSVLRTLVPDLIPDLAPSPAEHLDDLLRGFVLAYDAICREADSFCGELAAGADIVTRFVARPPNRYRAYLAGVSDLEPAFDGADALLDAELRDLAEGDLPVFFTRPGSRAVWTSRGDRLDDVVPVCGLDSALATVRAMGPRDRRRQEWMIEAAFAAGSTTVRHWCLATGSAADAGVPDPQRALDQAEAVARELGALAHRDGPRVNWLGLEPLADGRWTVLPSGLSLGHGYSGIALFLARLGALTGRSHHLELAAAALTGAPARVAALAEQPGQLAAIGGGFAGLDGVAYALGQLSVLLASPELRRTADLAAELAGRREVLGQRAATPPGLFEPGLFNDSWCSGVASLAAGGALDATDRMLWLARLATTPPLADLTVCHGEFGVLEALVILADGGDDQARATLHRRAARLPDPVASGAAYSGTPGAVPTPGFLHGLAGVGYGLLRVAFPEKVPSVLTLEPSR
;
A
#
# COMPACT_ATOMS: atom_id res chain seq x y z
N MET A 1 1.79 -18.44 -36.09
CA MET A 1 2.34 -17.57 -35.03
C MET A 1 2.25 -18.18 -33.62
N ASN A 2 1.39 -19.19 -33.38
CA ASN A 2 1.29 -19.91 -32.10
C ASN A 2 2.32 -21.04 -31.93
N ASP A 3 3.62 -20.75 -32.01
CA ASP A 3 4.64 -21.75 -31.61
C ASP A 3 4.82 -21.73 -30.08
N VAL A 4 3.77 -22.19 -29.37
CA VAL A 4 3.73 -22.29 -27.89
C VAL A 4 4.87 -23.18 -27.36
N THR A 5 5.44 -24.03 -28.21
CA THR A 5 6.53 -24.94 -27.86
C THR A 5 7.81 -24.20 -27.49
N GLN A 6 8.14 -23.08 -28.13
CA GLN A 6 9.38 -22.34 -27.84
C GLN A 6 9.36 -21.67 -26.46
N VAL A 7 8.22 -21.08 -26.08
CA VAL A 7 8.06 -20.46 -24.76
C VAL A 7 8.04 -21.52 -23.66
N ALA A 8 7.38 -22.66 -23.90
CA ALA A 8 7.41 -23.79 -22.98
C ALA A 8 8.83 -24.34 -22.77
N GLN A 9 9.65 -24.42 -23.83
CA GLN A 9 11.05 -24.81 -23.74
C GLN A 9 11.90 -23.80 -22.94
N LEU A 10 11.72 -22.49 -23.17
CA LEU A 10 12.38 -21.48 -22.35
C LEU A 10 11.99 -21.61 -20.87
N HIS A 11 10.70 -21.68 -20.58
CA HIS A 11 10.20 -21.83 -19.21
C HIS A 11 10.76 -23.09 -18.54
N SER A 12 10.81 -24.23 -19.25
CA SER A 12 11.39 -25.46 -18.72
C SER A 12 12.89 -25.31 -18.42
N ARG A 13 13.67 -24.67 -19.29
CA ARG A 13 15.10 -24.42 -19.04
C ARG A 13 15.30 -23.56 -17.80
N LEU A 14 14.52 -22.50 -17.65
CA LEU A 14 14.57 -21.62 -16.48
C LEU A 14 14.20 -22.35 -15.18
N LEU A 15 13.18 -23.22 -15.21
CA LEU A 15 12.83 -24.05 -14.05
C LEU A 15 13.94 -25.05 -13.71
N THR A 16 14.55 -25.69 -14.70
CA THR A 16 15.71 -26.59 -14.49
C THR A 16 16.90 -25.84 -13.93
N TRP A 17 17.19 -24.64 -14.47
CA TRP A 17 18.24 -23.75 -13.98
C TRP A 17 18.03 -23.41 -12.50
N LEU A 18 16.79 -23.09 -12.12
CA LEU A 18 16.46 -22.74 -10.74
C LEU A 18 16.54 -23.95 -9.80
N ALA A 19 15.95 -25.08 -10.20
CA ALA A 19 15.93 -26.31 -9.40
C ALA A 19 17.34 -26.82 -9.05
N ALA A 20 18.32 -26.63 -9.95
CA ALA A 20 19.72 -26.97 -9.68
C ALA A 20 20.37 -26.11 -8.57
N ARG A 21 19.80 -24.93 -8.28
CA ARG A 21 20.34 -23.93 -7.34
C ARG A 21 19.52 -23.79 -6.06
N THR A 22 18.30 -24.30 -6.07
CA THR A 22 17.40 -24.35 -4.91
C THR A 22 16.95 -25.80 -4.67
N PRO A 23 17.85 -26.68 -4.21
CA PRO A 23 17.51 -28.08 -4.00
C PRO A 23 16.38 -28.21 -2.96
N PRO A 24 15.47 -29.19 -3.13
CA PRO A 24 14.37 -29.40 -2.20
C PRO A 24 14.91 -29.76 -0.81
N GLY A 25 14.34 -29.14 0.23
CA GLY A 25 14.64 -29.48 1.61
C GLY A 25 13.91 -30.76 2.07
N ALA A 26 14.19 -31.21 3.29
CA ALA A 26 13.63 -32.42 3.88
C ALA A 26 12.21 -32.22 4.48
N GLU A 27 11.54 -31.11 4.19
CA GLU A 27 10.24 -30.80 4.78
C GLU A 27 9.11 -31.69 4.23
N PRO A 28 7.94 -31.74 4.92
CA PRO A 28 6.76 -32.41 4.40
C PRO A 28 6.31 -31.88 3.02
N PRO A 29 5.61 -32.70 2.20
CA PRO A 29 5.22 -32.33 0.84
C PRO A 29 4.47 -31.01 0.70
N ALA A 30 3.57 -30.67 1.63
CA ALA A 30 2.82 -29.42 1.60
C ALA A 30 3.73 -28.17 1.75
N ARG A 31 4.73 -28.23 2.63
CA ARG A 31 5.72 -27.16 2.79
C ARG A 31 6.63 -27.05 1.58
N GLN A 32 7.02 -28.19 1.00
CA GLN A 32 7.79 -28.20 -0.25
C GLN A 32 7.00 -27.57 -1.41
N PHE A 33 5.69 -27.84 -1.49
CA PHE A 33 4.83 -27.24 -2.51
C PHE A 33 4.80 -25.71 -2.38
N ALA A 34 4.53 -25.18 -1.18
CA ALA A 34 4.53 -23.74 -0.92
C ALA A 34 5.88 -23.09 -1.31
N ARG A 35 7.00 -23.71 -0.97
CA ARG A 35 8.34 -23.24 -1.38
C ARG A 35 8.53 -23.22 -2.89
N ARG A 36 8.04 -24.24 -3.61
CA ARG A 36 8.10 -24.27 -5.09
C ARG A 36 7.27 -23.14 -5.70
N GLN A 37 6.11 -22.82 -5.12
CA GLN A 37 5.31 -21.67 -5.58
C GLN A 37 6.05 -20.35 -5.33
N GLY A 38 6.69 -20.19 -4.17
CA GLY A 38 7.56 -19.05 -3.89
C GLY A 38 8.70 -18.90 -4.90
N ALA A 39 9.39 -20.01 -5.21
CA ALA A 39 10.46 -20.03 -6.20
C ALA A 39 9.96 -19.66 -7.61
N ARG A 40 8.76 -20.14 -8.00
CA ARG A 40 8.11 -19.78 -9.25
C ARG A 40 7.76 -18.29 -9.30
N LEU A 41 7.29 -17.69 -8.20
CA LEU A 41 7.02 -16.25 -8.13
C LEU A 41 8.29 -15.42 -8.35
N ALA A 42 9.42 -15.82 -7.75
CA ALA A 42 10.71 -15.15 -7.99
C ALA A 42 11.14 -15.26 -9.46
N LEU A 43 10.91 -16.41 -10.10
CA LEU A 43 11.20 -16.60 -11.52
C LEU A 43 10.31 -15.70 -12.41
N LEU A 44 9.00 -15.68 -12.15
CA LEU A 44 8.06 -14.85 -12.90
C LEU A 44 8.37 -13.35 -12.75
N TYR A 45 8.76 -12.94 -11.54
CA TYR A 45 9.25 -11.59 -11.27
C TYR A 45 10.51 -11.27 -12.09
N ALA A 46 11.55 -12.09 -12.00
CA ALA A 46 12.82 -11.86 -12.68
C ALA A 46 12.72 -11.89 -14.22
N THR A 47 11.75 -12.64 -14.75
CA THR A 47 11.45 -12.72 -16.19
C THR A 47 10.47 -11.63 -16.65
N ASN A 48 10.02 -10.75 -15.75
CA ASN A 48 9.03 -9.71 -16.00
C ASN A 48 7.73 -10.24 -16.65
N ALA A 49 7.24 -11.39 -16.19
CA ALA A 49 6.02 -12.00 -16.71
C ALA A 49 4.79 -11.11 -16.48
N ALA A 50 3.83 -11.14 -17.42
CA ALA A 50 2.61 -10.33 -17.30
C ALA A 50 1.52 -10.94 -16.42
N THR A 51 1.48 -12.27 -16.37
CA THR A 51 0.53 -13.05 -15.59
C THR A 51 1.23 -14.28 -15.02
N GLY A 52 0.52 -15.11 -14.26
CA GLY A 52 1.04 -16.42 -13.83
C GLY A 52 1.25 -17.43 -14.97
N ASP A 53 0.83 -17.10 -16.19
CA ASP A 53 0.95 -17.94 -17.39
C ASP A 53 2.36 -17.80 -18.02
N PRO A 54 3.10 -18.91 -18.20
CA PRO A 54 4.38 -18.92 -18.89
C PRO A 54 4.35 -18.33 -20.30
N GLU A 55 3.21 -18.29 -20.99
CA GLU A 55 3.10 -17.64 -22.30
C GLU A 55 3.45 -16.15 -22.26
N THR A 56 3.39 -15.53 -21.08
CA THR A 56 3.63 -14.10 -20.87
C THR A 56 5.02 -13.76 -20.34
N LEU A 57 5.96 -14.72 -20.34
CA LEU A 57 7.36 -14.46 -19.96
C LEU A 57 7.98 -13.37 -20.85
N LEU A 58 8.95 -12.63 -20.30
CA LEU A 58 9.66 -11.56 -21.00
C LEU A 58 8.70 -10.52 -21.60
N HIS A 59 7.65 -10.18 -20.87
CA HIS A 59 6.70 -9.15 -21.28
C HIS A 59 7.35 -7.76 -21.11
N PRO A 60 7.14 -6.80 -22.02
CA PRO A 60 7.66 -5.45 -21.85
C PRO A 60 6.96 -4.72 -20.70
N VAL A 61 7.68 -3.89 -19.94
CA VAL A 61 7.03 -3.04 -18.93
C VAL A 61 6.13 -2.02 -19.64
N ILE A 62 4.85 -2.06 -19.31
CA ILE A 62 3.85 -1.09 -19.75
C ILE A 62 3.51 -0.19 -18.58
N GLU A 63 3.87 1.08 -18.68
CA GLU A 63 3.46 2.08 -17.70
C GLU A 63 2.14 2.71 -18.15
N ARG A 64 1.08 2.47 -17.39
CA ARG A 64 -0.24 3.01 -17.70
C ARG A 64 -0.24 4.53 -17.60
N LYS A 65 -1.05 5.16 -18.45
CA LYS A 65 -1.28 6.61 -18.40
C LYS A 65 -1.83 7.01 -17.04
N ALA A 66 -1.08 7.85 -16.32
CA ALA A 66 -1.48 8.38 -15.02
C ALA A 66 -2.14 9.75 -15.19
N LEU A 67 -3.07 10.09 -14.28
CA LEU A 67 -3.80 11.37 -14.32
C LEU A 67 -2.84 12.58 -14.25
N VAL A 68 -1.75 12.47 -13.48
CA VAL A 68 -0.75 13.54 -13.28
C VAL A 68 0.64 12.93 -13.15
N GLY A 69 1.44 13.11 -14.20
CA GLY A 69 2.84 12.68 -14.26
C GLY A 69 3.05 11.19 -13.97
N ARG A 70 4.31 10.73 -14.05
CA ARG A 70 4.63 9.36 -13.67
C ARG A 70 4.46 9.16 -12.16
N ASP A 71 3.76 8.10 -11.75
CA ASP A 71 3.60 7.72 -10.34
C ASP A 71 4.64 6.66 -9.96
N PRO A 72 5.60 6.97 -9.06
CA PRO A 72 6.63 6.00 -8.71
C PRO A 72 6.07 4.75 -8.02
N ALA A 73 4.99 4.87 -7.24
CA ALA A 73 4.34 3.72 -6.65
C ALA A 73 3.53 2.93 -7.68
N GLY A 74 2.86 3.61 -8.61
CA GLY A 74 2.20 2.95 -9.75
C GLY A 74 3.18 2.16 -10.61
N THR A 75 4.35 2.75 -10.89
CA THR A 75 5.44 2.08 -11.62
C THR A 75 5.97 0.89 -10.85
N ALA A 76 6.16 1.02 -9.53
CA ALA A 76 6.61 -0.08 -8.69
C ALA A 76 5.59 -1.23 -8.64
N HIS A 77 4.30 -0.92 -8.56
CA HIS A 77 3.23 -1.91 -8.63
C HIS A 77 3.29 -2.71 -9.93
N GLU A 78 3.41 -2.04 -11.08
CA GLU A 78 3.54 -2.69 -12.41
C GLU A 78 4.90 -3.39 -12.62
N ARG A 79 5.89 -3.17 -11.75
CA ARG A 79 7.20 -3.84 -11.77
C ARG A 79 7.38 -4.74 -10.55
N SER A 80 6.32 -5.41 -10.12
CA SER A 80 6.34 -6.27 -8.93
C SER A 80 5.73 -7.64 -9.16
N VAL A 81 5.97 -8.51 -8.18
CA VAL A 81 5.32 -9.82 -8.02
C VAL A 81 3.78 -9.76 -8.09
N LEU A 82 3.16 -8.62 -7.78
CA LEU A 82 1.69 -8.44 -7.76
C LEU A 82 1.03 -8.68 -9.14
N ARG A 83 1.77 -8.55 -10.25
CA ARG A 83 1.25 -8.87 -11.59
C ARG A 83 0.95 -10.36 -11.78
N THR A 84 1.71 -11.20 -11.09
CA THR A 84 1.67 -12.66 -11.24
C THR A 84 1.11 -13.38 -10.02
N LEU A 85 1.10 -12.70 -8.87
CA LEU A 85 0.59 -13.23 -7.62
C LEU A 85 -0.92 -13.07 -7.57
N VAL A 86 -1.62 -14.21 -7.61
CA VAL A 86 -3.05 -14.29 -7.29
C VAL A 86 -3.23 -15.33 -6.18
N PRO A 87 -3.22 -14.92 -4.90
CA PRO A 87 -3.16 -15.84 -3.77
C PRO A 87 -4.27 -16.90 -3.79
N ASP A 88 -5.50 -16.49 -4.12
CA ASP A 88 -6.69 -17.36 -4.16
C ASP A 88 -6.68 -18.38 -5.30
N LEU A 89 -5.82 -18.18 -6.30
CA LEU A 89 -5.68 -19.07 -7.45
C LEU A 89 -4.47 -20.00 -7.34
N ILE A 90 -3.74 -20.00 -6.22
CA ILE A 90 -2.67 -20.98 -5.99
C ILE A 90 -3.32 -22.28 -5.48
N PRO A 91 -3.39 -23.35 -6.30
CA PRO A 91 -4.03 -24.59 -5.91
C PRO A 91 -3.34 -25.17 -4.67
N ASP A 92 -4.07 -25.90 -3.82
CA ASP A 92 -3.61 -26.53 -2.57
C ASP A 92 -3.12 -25.58 -1.45
N LEU A 93 -2.86 -24.30 -1.72
CA LEU A 93 -2.75 -23.25 -0.69
C LEU A 93 -4.12 -22.70 -0.28
N ALA A 94 -5.11 -22.84 -1.16
CA ALA A 94 -6.46 -22.30 -1.03
C ALA A 94 -7.21 -22.59 0.31
N PRO A 95 -7.06 -23.74 0.99
CA PRO A 95 -7.78 -23.93 2.25
C PRO A 95 -7.25 -23.05 3.41
N SER A 96 -5.98 -22.61 3.36
CA SER A 96 -5.41 -21.64 4.32
C SER A 96 -4.11 -21.01 3.77
N PRO A 97 -4.20 -20.02 2.85
CA PRO A 97 -3.02 -19.44 2.20
C PRO A 97 -2.02 -18.82 3.20
N ALA A 98 -2.54 -18.28 4.31
CA ALA A 98 -1.75 -17.66 5.37
C ALA A 98 -0.85 -18.65 6.13
N GLU A 99 -1.25 -19.92 6.28
CA GLU A 99 -0.43 -20.94 6.96
C GLU A 99 0.84 -21.33 6.18
N HIS A 100 0.84 -21.04 4.88
CA HIS A 100 1.93 -21.39 3.97
C HIS A 100 2.78 -20.18 3.54
N LEU A 101 2.41 -18.97 3.97
CA LEU A 101 3.10 -17.72 3.60
C LEU A 101 4.59 -17.76 3.93
N ASP A 102 4.95 -18.22 5.13
CA ASP A 102 6.35 -18.34 5.54
C ASP A 102 7.19 -19.25 4.64
N ASP A 103 6.62 -20.39 4.23
CA ASP A 103 7.30 -21.33 3.33
C ASP A 103 7.36 -20.80 1.91
N LEU A 104 6.33 -20.09 1.45
CA LEU A 104 6.33 -19.40 0.17
C LEU A 104 7.39 -18.30 0.13
N LEU A 105 7.47 -17.43 1.15
CA LEU A 105 8.50 -16.39 1.27
C LEU A 105 9.90 -17.00 1.31
N ARG A 106 10.11 -18.09 2.06
CA ARG A 106 11.39 -18.82 2.04
C ARG A 106 11.76 -19.30 0.63
N GLY A 107 10.81 -19.89 -0.10
CA GLY A 107 11.02 -20.33 -1.48
C GLY A 107 11.35 -19.17 -2.41
N PHE A 108 10.63 -18.05 -2.27
CA PHE A 108 10.88 -16.82 -3.01
C PHE A 108 12.28 -16.27 -2.76
N VAL A 109 12.68 -16.10 -1.50
CA VAL A 109 14.00 -15.57 -1.11
C VAL A 109 15.13 -16.45 -1.63
N LEU A 110 15.02 -17.78 -1.49
CA LEU A 110 16.05 -18.70 -1.99
C LEU A 110 16.24 -18.60 -3.51
N ALA A 111 15.15 -18.53 -4.26
CA ALA A 111 15.19 -18.37 -5.71
C ALA A 111 15.70 -16.99 -6.13
N TYR A 112 15.23 -15.93 -5.47
CA TYR A 112 15.68 -14.55 -5.69
C TYR A 112 17.19 -14.41 -5.48
N ASP A 113 17.70 -14.94 -4.37
CA ASP A 113 19.12 -14.88 -4.03
C ASP A 113 19.97 -15.73 -4.99
N ALA A 114 19.44 -16.85 -5.50
CA ALA A 114 20.09 -17.65 -6.53
C ALA A 114 20.22 -16.88 -7.86
N ILE A 115 19.17 -16.19 -8.28
CA ILE A 115 19.17 -15.32 -9.48
C ILE A 115 20.19 -14.19 -9.32
N CYS A 116 20.22 -13.53 -8.15
CA CYS A 116 21.20 -12.47 -7.89
C CYS A 116 22.65 -12.98 -7.94
N ARG A 117 22.92 -14.15 -7.35
CA ARG A 117 24.26 -14.73 -7.27
C ARG A 117 24.81 -15.15 -8.62
N GLU A 118 23.95 -15.60 -9.53
CA GLU A 118 24.33 -16.10 -10.85
C GLU A 118 23.63 -15.31 -11.98
N ALA A 119 23.55 -14.00 -11.81
CA ALA A 119 22.81 -13.10 -12.69
C ALA A 119 23.25 -13.20 -14.15
N ASP A 120 24.57 -13.28 -14.44
CA ASP A 120 25.07 -13.39 -15.81
C ASP A 120 24.60 -14.67 -16.51
N SER A 121 24.63 -15.80 -15.79
CA SER A 121 24.15 -17.10 -16.28
C SER A 121 22.64 -17.04 -16.57
N PHE A 122 21.88 -16.47 -15.63
CA PHE A 122 20.43 -16.30 -15.78
C PHE A 122 20.08 -15.37 -16.95
N CYS A 123 20.74 -14.22 -17.07
CA CYS A 123 20.58 -13.28 -18.18
C CYS A 123 20.92 -13.93 -19.54
N GLY A 124 21.89 -14.85 -19.58
CA GLY A 124 22.19 -15.65 -20.77
C GLY A 124 21.00 -16.50 -21.23
N GLU A 125 20.30 -17.15 -20.30
CA GLU A 125 19.07 -17.91 -20.61
C GLU A 125 17.94 -17.00 -21.10
N LEU A 126 17.78 -15.80 -20.53
CA LEU A 126 16.80 -14.82 -21.01
C LEU A 126 17.11 -14.34 -22.43
N ALA A 127 18.39 -14.04 -22.72
CA ALA A 127 18.83 -13.58 -24.03
C ALA A 127 18.62 -14.64 -25.12
N ALA A 128 18.72 -15.93 -24.79
CA ALA A 128 18.38 -17.02 -25.71
C ALA A 128 16.89 -17.05 -26.10
N GLY A 129 16.03 -16.31 -25.38
CA GLY A 129 14.61 -16.13 -25.67
C GLY A 129 14.28 -14.89 -26.51
N ALA A 130 15.26 -14.15 -27.04
CA ALA A 130 15.02 -12.86 -27.73
C ALA A 130 14.01 -12.94 -28.88
N ASP A 131 14.03 -14.02 -29.67
CA ASP A 131 13.25 -14.16 -30.89
C ASP A 131 12.01 -15.05 -30.78
N ILE A 132 11.77 -15.66 -29.60
CA ILE A 132 10.59 -16.51 -29.38
C ILE A 132 9.32 -15.67 -29.39
N VAL A 133 8.19 -16.27 -29.76
CA VAL A 133 6.90 -15.58 -29.74
C VAL A 133 6.24 -15.74 -28.38
N THR A 134 6.07 -14.63 -27.64
CA THR A 134 5.35 -14.60 -26.35
C THR A 134 4.03 -13.84 -26.48
N ARG A 135 3.11 -14.09 -25.55
CA ARG A 135 1.83 -13.39 -25.47
C ARG A 135 2.03 -11.99 -24.91
N PHE A 136 1.56 -11.00 -25.66
CA PHE A 136 1.52 -9.60 -25.23
C PHE A 136 0.16 -9.30 -24.58
N VAL A 137 0.19 -8.98 -23.28
CA VAL A 137 -1.02 -8.58 -22.54
C VAL A 137 -1.07 -7.05 -22.48
N ALA A 138 -1.91 -6.44 -23.32
CA ALA A 138 -2.18 -5.01 -23.28
C ALA A 138 -3.03 -4.62 -22.06
N ARG A 139 -4.11 -5.40 -21.84
CA ARG A 139 -5.15 -5.16 -20.83
C ARG A 139 -5.69 -6.49 -20.31
N PRO A 140 -6.17 -6.55 -19.05
CA PRO A 140 -6.80 -7.75 -18.54
C PRO A 140 -8.17 -7.99 -19.23
N PRO A 141 -8.60 -9.25 -19.43
CA PRO A 141 -9.80 -9.56 -20.22
C PRO A 141 -11.11 -8.96 -19.70
N ASN A 142 -11.20 -8.69 -18.39
CA ASN A 142 -12.37 -8.06 -17.78
C ASN A 142 -12.60 -6.61 -18.24
N ARG A 143 -11.55 -5.89 -18.66
CA ARG A 143 -11.67 -4.54 -19.26
C ARG A 143 -12.43 -4.61 -20.59
N TYR A 144 -12.12 -5.58 -21.43
CA TYR A 144 -12.85 -5.81 -22.68
C TYR A 144 -14.30 -6.21 -22.42
N ARG A 145 -14.54 -7.07 -21.42
CA ARG A 145 -15.90 -7.45 -21.03
C ARG A 145 -16.72 -6.25 -20.54
N ALA A 146 -16.11 -5.34 -19.78
CA ALA A 146 -16.77 -4.12 -19.32
C ALA A 146 -17.12 -3.19 -20.49
N TYR A 147 -16.23 -3.05 -21.47
CA TYR A 147 -16.50 -2.31 -22.71
C TYR A 147 -17.64 -2.93 -23.52
N LEU A 148 -17.60 -4.24 -23.75
CA LEU A 148 -18.68 -4.96 -24.47
C LEU A 148 -20.03 -4.86 -23.75
N ALA A 149 -20.02 -4.72 -22.42
CA ALA A 149 -21.22 -4.50 -21.62
C ALA A 149 -21.68 -3.02 -21.57
N GLY A 150 -20.99 -2.09 -22.24
CA GLY A 150 -21.30 -0.66 -22.23
C GLY A 150 -21.04 0.02 -20.88
N VAL A 151 -20.21 -0.57 -20.02
CA VAL A 151 -19.93 -0.07 -18.67
C VAL A 151 -18.79 0.95 -18.67
N SER A 152 -17.87 0.88 -19.63
CA SER A 152 -16.70 1.77 -19.72
C SER A 152 -16.15 1.84 -21.14
N ASP A 153 -15.68 3.02 -21.55
CA ASP A 153 -14.97 3.18 -22.82
C ASP A 153 -13.52 2.65 -22.77
N LEU A 154 -12.94 2.43 -23.96
CA LEU A 154 -11.53 2.06 -24.12
C LEU A 154 -10.73 3.24 -24.65
N GLU A 155 -9.85 3.77 -23.80
CA GLU A 155 -8.78 4.70 -24.18
C GLU A 155 -7.49 3.94 -24.54
N PRO A 156 -6.44 4.57 -25.09
CA PRO A 156 -5.14 3.93 -25.26
C PRO A 156 -4.60 3.35 -23.94
N ALA A 157 -4.01 2.15 -23.97
CA ALA A 157 -3.51 1.45 -22.77
C ALA A 157 -2.37 2.21 -22.05
N PHE A 158 -1.58 2.95 -22.82
CA PHE A 158 -0.44 3.75 -22.40
C PHE A 158 -0.19 4.81 -23.49
N ASP A 159 0.69 5.77 -23.21
CA ASP A 159 0.98 6.84 -24.16
C ASP A 159 1.62 6.28 -25.45
N GLY A 160 1.04 6.63 -26.61
CA GLY A 160 1.47 6.13 -27.92
C GLY A 160 0.87 4.78 -28.33
N ALA A 161 -0.09 4.24 -27.59
CA ALA A 161 -0.76 2.97 -27.88
C ALA A 161 -1.95 3.08 -28.85
N ASP A 162 -2.07 4.15 -29.64
CA ASP A 162 -3.25 4.40 -30.49
C ASP A 162 -3.45 3.29 -31.53
N ALA A 163 -2.38 2.87 -32.20
CA ALA A 163 -2.43 1.76 -33.17
C ALA A 163 -2.83 0.42 -32.53
N LEU A 164 -2.50 0.23 -31.25
CA LEU A 164 -2.92 -0.94 -30.49
C LEU A 164 -4.41 -0.87 -30.16
N LEU A 165 -4.91 0.29 -29.73
CA LEU A 165 -6.33 0.52 -29.48
C LEU A 165 -7.17 0.30 -30.75
N ASP A 166 -6.72 0.79 -31.91
CA ASP A 166 -7.40 0.56 -33.18
C ASP A 166 -7.53 -0.94 -33.52
N ALA A 167 -6.51 -1.73 -33.18
CA ALA A 167 -6.55 -3.18 -33.34
C ALA A 167 -7.49 -3.84 -32.31
N GLU A 168 -7.47 -3.39 -31.04
CA GLU A 168 -8.39 -3.85 -29.99
C GLU A 168 -9.85 -3.62 -30.40
N LEU A 169 -10.19 -2.41 -30.85
CA LEU A 169 -11.55 -2.04 -31.26
C LEU A 169 -12.02 -2.83 -32.48
N ARG A 170 -11.12 -3.17 -33.41
CA ARG A 170 -11.44 -3.98 -34.58
C ARG A 170 -11.82 -5.41 -34.19
N ASP A 171 -11.02 -6.06 -33.33
CA ASP A 171 -11.32 -7.41 -32.85
C ASP A 171 -12.64 -7.43 -32.06
N LEU A 172 -12.87 -6.42 -31.20
CA LEU A 172 -14.11 -6.30 -30.43
C LEU A 172 -15.35 -6.06 -31.30
N ALA A 173 -15.23 -5.31 -32.39
CA ALA A 173 -16.32 -5.09 -33.35
C ALA A 173 -16.72 -6.38 -34.08
N GLU A 174 -15.81 -7.34 -34.21
CA GLU A 174 -16.06 -8.67 -34.77
C GLU A 174 -16.54 -9.68 -33.71
N GLY A 175 -16.63 -9.28 -32.44
CA GLY A 175 -17.05 -10.12 -31.32
C GLY A 175 -15.92 -10.96 -30.70
N ASP A 176 -14.67 -10.73 -31.11
CA ASP A 176 -13.50 -11.43 -30.61
C ASP A 176 -12.84 -10.68 -29.45
N LEU A 177 -12.26 -11.41 -28.50
CA LEU A 177 -11.42 -10.82 -27.46
C LEU A 177 -10.02 -10.54 -28.04
N PRO A 178 -9.49 -9.31 -27.95
CA PRO A 178 -8.18 -8.97 -28.51
C PRO A 178 -7.06 -9.84 -27.93
N VAL A 179 -6.22 -10.38 -28.82
CA VAL A 179 -5.02 -11.15 -28.47
C VAL A 179 -3.85 -10.66 -29.30
N PHE A 180 -2.73 -10.44 -28.62
CA PHE A 180 -1.51 -9.92 -29.22
C PHE A 180 -0.29 -10.75 -28.85
N PHE A 181 0.75 -10.64 -29.67
CA PHE A 181 2.01 -11.36 -29.52
C PHE A 181 3.18 -10.39 -29.62
N THR A 182 4.32 -10.75 -29.06
CA THR A 182 5.57 -10.00 -29.22
C THR A 182 6.75 -10.95 -29.34
N ARG A 183 7.90 -10.41 -29.75
CA ARG A 183 9.21 -11.06 -29.62
C ARG A 183 9.98 -10.26 -28.59
N PRO A 184 10.51 -10.89 -27.53
CA PRO A 184 11.17 -10.17 -26.43
C PRO A 184 12.28 -9.20 -26.86
N GLY A 185 13.03 -9.49 -27.93
CA GLY A 185 14.06 -8.61 -28.48
C GLY A 185 13.55 -7.46 -29.36
N SER A 186 12.24 -7.33 -29.57
CA SER A 186 11.61 -6.36 -30.46
C SER A 186 10.71 -5.37 -29.72
N ARG A 187 10.56 -4.17 -30.28
CA ARG A 187 9.56 -3.16 -29.85
C ARG A 187 8.23 -3.30 -30.58
N ALA A 188 8.13 -4.26 -31.50
CA ALA A 188 6.92 -4.52 -32.26
C ALA A 188 5.95 -5.45 -31.51
N VAL A 189 4.66 -5.26 -31.80
CA VAL A 189 3.55 -6.11 -31.35
C VAL A 189 2.84 -6.65 -32.59
N TRP A 190 2.41 -7.90 -32.53
CA TRP A 190 1.68 -8.55 -33.61
C TRP A 190 0.24 -8.83 -33.20
N THR A 191 -0.70 -8.56 -34.09
CA THR A 191 -2.12 -8.90 -33.90
C THR A 191 -2.35 -10.39 -34.06
N SER A 192 -3.52 -10.88 -33.63
CA SER A 192 -3.98 -12.25 -33.89
C SER A 192 -3.99 -12.63 -35.38
N ARG A 193 -4.15 -11.63 -36.26
CA ARG A 193 -4.21 -11.76 -37.74
C ARG A 193 -2.83 -11.75 -38.41
N GLY A 194 -1.77 -11.49 -37.65
CA GLY A 194 -0.39 -11.43 -38.16
C GLY A 194 0.09 -10.04 -38.56
N ASP A 195 -0.74 -9.00 -38.40
CA ASP A 195 -0.33 -7.63 -38.67
C ASP A 195 0.74 -7.19 -37.67
N ARG A 196 1.79 -6.55 -38.17
CA ARG A 196 2.89 -6.03 -37.36
C ARG A 196 2.65 -4.56 -37.04
N LEU A 197 2.63 -4.23 -35.76
CA LEU A 197 2.58 -2.88 -35.22
C LEU A 197 3.97 -2.53 -34.71
N ASP A 198 4.66 -1.62 -35.40
CA ASP A 198 6.02 -1.20 -35.07
C ASP A 198 6.06 -0.13 -33.96
N ASP A 199 7.12 -0.17 -33.15
CA ASP A 199 7.41 0.79 -32.07
C ASP A 199 6.28 1.03 -31.07
N VAL A 200 5.38 0.06 -30.91
CA VAL A 200 4.27 0.11 -29.96
C VAL A 200 4.77 0.21 -28.53
N VAL A 201 5.82 -0.53 -28.15
CA VAL A 201 6.34 -0.49 -26.77
C VAL A 201 7.61 0.34 -26.65
N PRO A 202 7.76 1.14 -25.57
CA PRO A 202 8.91 2.03 -25.41
C PRO A 202 10.21 1.29 -25.09
N VAL A 203 10.14 0.08 -24.54
CA VAL A 203 11.27 -0.80 -24.23
C VAL A 203 10.84 -2.23 -24.59
N CYS A 204 11.73 -3.03 -25.18
CA CYS A 204 11.42 -4.41 -25.49
C CYS A 204 11.34 -5.29 -24.23
N GLY A 205 10.75 -6.47 -24.37
CA GLY A 205 10.52 -7.41 -23.26
C GLY A 205 11.81 -7.94 -22.63
N LEU A 206 12.82 -8.23 -23.45
CA LEU A 206 14.11 -8.72 -22.99
C LEU A 206 14.85 -7.65 -22.18
N ASP A 207 14.95 -6.42 -22.68
CA ASP A 207 15.59 -5.33 -21.96
C ASP A 207 14.87 -5.02 -20.64
N SER A 208 13.54 -5.14 -20.63
CA SER A 208 12.73 -5.02 -19.42
C SER A 208 13.12 -6.07 -18.37
N ALA A 209 13.21 -7.35 -18.75
CA ALA A 209 13.60 -8.43 -17.84
C ALA A 209 15.05 -8.29 -17.37
N LEU A 210 15.98 -7.93 -18.26
CA LEU A 210 17.38 -7.67 -17.90
C LEU A 210 17.50 -6.48 -16.93
N ALA A 211 16.71 -5.42 -17.11
CA ALA A 211 16.66 -4.30 -16.19
C ALA A 211 16.10 -4.71 -14.82
N THR A 212 15.09 -5.59 -14.78
CA THR A 212 14.59 -6.17 -13.53
C THR A 212 15.69 -6.93 -12.80
N VAL A 213 16.38 -7.86 -13.46
CA VAL A 213 17.49 -8.64 -12.85
C VAL A 213 18.60 -7.72 -12.34
N ARG A 214 18.97 -6.67 -13.08
CA ARG A 214 19.97 -5.68 -12.62
C ARG A 214 19.52 -4.86 -11.41
N ALA A 215 18.21 -4.62 -11.26
CA ALA A 215 17.65 -3.89 -10.13
C ALA A 215 17.47 -4.77 -8.88
N MET A 216 17.59 -6.09 -9.02
CA MET A 216 17.48 -7.02 -7.90
C MET A 216 18.60 -6.79 -6.88
N GLY A 217 18.24 -6.85 -5.61
CA GLY A 217 19.15 -6.63 -4.49
C GLY A 217 18.40 -6.54 -3.17
N PRO A 218 19.09 -6.33 -2.03
CA PRO A 218 18.48 -6.42 -0.71
C PRO A 218 17.28 -5.47 -0.48
N ARG A 219 17.30 -4.28 -1.10
CA ARG A 219 16.20 -3.31 -1.01
C ARG A 219 15.00 -3.71 -1.85
N ASP A 220 15.23 -4.20 -3.07
CA ASP A 220 14.13 -4.68 -3.91
C ASP A 220 13.52 -5.94 -3.32
N ARG A 221 14.34 -6.91 -2.88
CA ARG A 221 13.86 -8.14 -2.23
C ARG A 221 12.90 -7.87 -1.08
N ARG A 222 13.29 -6.98 -0.15
CA ARG A 222 12.41 -6.56 0.97
C ARG A 222 11.08 -5.97 0.51
N ARG A 223 11.06 -5.22 -0.59
CA ARG A 223 9.81 -4.67 -1.15
C ARG A 223 8.94 -5.75 -1.78
N GLN A 224 9.54 -6.71 -2.49
CA GLN A 224 8.79 -7.84 -3.05
C GLN A 224 8.25 -8.76 -1.94
N GLU A 225 9.04 -9.04 -0.90
CA GLU A 225 8.60 -9.77 0.31
C GLU A 225 7.39 -9.07 0.94
N TRP A 226 7.47 -7.76 1.18
CA TRP A 226 6.34 -6.98 1.71
C TRP A 226 5.10 -7.03 0.80
N MET A 227 5.27 -6.94 -0.52
CA MET A 227 4.14 -7.03 -1.46
C MET A 227 3.47 -8.41 -1.44
N ILE A 228 4.24 -9.49 -1.27
CA ILE A 228 3.71 -10.84 -1.11
C ILE A 228 2.91 -10.92 0.20
N GLU A 229 3.50 -10.49 1.31
CA GLU A 229 2.83 -10.47 2.62
C GLU A 229 1.52 -9.66 2.56
N ALA A 230 1.57 -8.46 2.01
CA ALA A 230 0.42 -7.56 1.87
C ALA A 230 -0.68 -8.18 0.99
N ALA A 231 -0.34 -8.84 -0.12
CA ALA A 231 -1.32 -9.50 -0.98
C ALA A 231 -2.00 -10.69 -0.31
N PHE A 232 -1.26 -11.50 0.45
CA PHE A 232 -1.85 -12.61 1.23
C PHE A 232 -2.72 -12.10 2.37
N ALA A 233 -2.29 -11.05 3.05
CA ALA A 233 -3.07 -10.37 4.07
C ALA A 233 -4.38 -9.82 3.51
N ALA A 234 -4.35 -9.17 2.34
CA ALA A 234 -5.52 -8.56 1.70
C ALA A 234 -6.65 -9.56 1.38
N GLY A 235 -6.31 -10.83 1.12
CA GLY A 235 -7.25 -11.92 0.91
C GLY A 235 -7.80 -12.55 2.20
N SER A 236 -7.21 -12.24 3.37
CA SER A 236 -7.68 -12.74 4.66
C SER A 236 -8.78 -11.83 5.22
N THR A 237 -9.96 -12.41 5.47
CA THR A 237 -11.08 -11.71 6.13
C THR A 237 -10.90 -11.58 7.64
N THR A 238 -9.87 -12.21 8.22
CA THR A 238 -9.64 -12.21 9.67
C THR A 238 -8.53 -11.24 10.05
N VAL A 239 -8.90 -10.09 10.64
CA VAL A 239 -7.97 -9.29 11.45
C VAL A 239 -7.73 -10.04 12.76
N ARG A 240 -6.60 -10.74 12.87
CA ARG A 240 -6.22 -11.42 14.11
C ARG A 240 -5.52 -10.41 15.03
N HIS A 241 -6.23 -9.94 16.04
CA HIS A 241 -5.64 -9.13 17.10
C HIS A 241 -4.81 -10.05 18.03
N TRP A 242 -3.48 -9.99 17.89
CA TRP A 242 -2.56 -10.70 18.78
C TRP A 242 -2.34 -9.87 20.04
N CYS A 243 -2.79 -10.30 21.20
CA CYS A 243 -2.44 -9.60 22.44
C CYS A 243 -0.97 -9.88 22.77
N LEU A 244 -0.10 -8.87 22.71
CA LEU A 244 1.27 -8.99 23.21
C LEU A 244 1.22 -9.10 24.74
N ALA A 245 1.69 -10.22 25.28
CA ALA A 245 2.04 -10.31 26.69
C ALA A 245 3.26 -9.40 26.92
N THR A 246 3.02 -8.16 27.36
CA THR A 246 4.09 -7.24 27.72
C THR A 246 4.69 -7.62 29.07
N GLY A 247 6.02 -7.61 29.14
CA GLY A 247 6.80 -7.86 30.34
C GLY A 247 6.58 -6.80 31.44
N SER A 248 7.18 -7.09 32.60
CA SER A 248 6.99 -6.49 33.92
C SER A 248 6.64 -4.99 33.96
N ALA A 249 5.74 -4.66 34.90
CA ALA A 249 5.28 -3.32 35.25
C ALA A 249 6.43 -2.32 35.41
N ALA A 250 6.68 -1.53 34.36
CA ALA A 250 7.41 -0.28 34.52
C ALA A 250 6.54 0.69 35.35
N ASP A 251 7.19 1.43 36.25
CA ASP A 251 6.52 2.41 37.09
C ASP A 251 5.77 3.45 36.23
N ALA A 252 4.63 3.91 36.75
CA ALA A 252 3.80 4.92 36.10
C ALA A 252 4.53 6.28 36.09
N GLY A 253 5.31 6.52 35.04
CA GLY A 253 6.00 7.78 34.78
C GLY A 253 5.39 8.55 33.62
N VAL A 254 5.71 9.84 33.54
CA VAL A 254 5.43 10.67 32.35
C VAL A 254 6.08 10.02 31.12
N PRO A 255 5.41 9.96 29.94
CA PRO A 255 6.00 9.44 28.72
C PRO A 255 7.35 10.11 28.48
N ASP A 256 8.41 9.30 28.33
CA ASP A 256 9.75 9.83 28.03
C ASP A 256 9.73 10.44 26.61
N PRO A 257 9.85 11.78 26.48
CA PRO A 257 9.76 12.43 25.18
C PRO A 257 10.88 12.01 24.24
N GLN A 258 12.07 11.68 24.77
CA GLN A 258 13.20 11.26 23.95
C GLN A 258 12.94 9.86 23.37
N ARG A 259 12.44 8.93 24.20
CA ARG A 259 12.04 7.60 23.73
C ARG A 259 10.97 7.68 22.65
N ALA A 260 9.97 8.55 22.80
CA ALA A 260 8.92 8.75 21.78
C ALA A 260 9.51 9.28 20.46
N LEU A 261 10.45 10.22 20.52
CA LEU A 261 11.15 10.72 19.34
C LEU A 261 11.99 9.62 18.67
N ASP A 262 12.74 8.83 19.44
CA ASP A 262 13.58 7.75 18.90
C ASP A 262 12.72 6.68 18.20
N GLN A 263 11.56 6.34 18.78
CA GLN A 263 10.59 5.42 18.18
C GLN A 263 9.95 6.02 16.91
N ALA A 264 9.57 7.29 16.93
CA ALA A 264 9.05 7.98 15.74
C ALA A 264 10.11 8.06 14.63
N GLU A 265 11.38 8.27 14.97
CA GLU A 265 12.49 8.25 14.01
C GLU A 265 12.65 6.87 13.36
N ALA A 266 12.48 5.80 14.14
CA ALA A 266 12.54 4.43 13.64
C ALA A 266 11.39 4.16 12.64
N VAL A 267 10.18 4.62 12.94
CA VAL A 267 9.01 4.58 12.04
C VAL A 267 9.26 5.38 10.76
N ALA A 268 9.81 6.59 10.86
CA ALA A 268 10.14 7.41 9.69
C ALA A 268 11.18 6.76 8.78
N ARG A 269 12.17 6.07 9.36
CA ARG A 269 13.14 5.28 8.59
C ARG A 269 12.49 4.12 7.83
N GLU A 270 11.53 3.44 8.44
CA GLU A 270 10.77 2.37 7.77
C GLU A 270 9.94 2.91 6.61
N LEU A 271 9.22 4.03 6.82
CA LEU A 271 8.52 4.74 5.74
C LEU A 271 9.49 5.14 4.61
N GLY A 272 10.69 5.62 4.95
CA GLY A 272 11.74 5.94 3.97
C GLY A 272 12.23 4.73 3.16
N ALA A 273 12.25 3.53 3.76
CA ALA A 273 12.62 2.30 3.08
C ALA A 273 11.53 1.83 2.10
N LEU A 274 10.26 1.96 2.49
CA LEU A 274 9.09 1.62 1.68
C LEU A 274 8.82 2.62 0.54
N ALA A 275 9.37 3.84 0.62
CA ALA A 275 9.17 4.88 -0.38
C ALA A 275 9.71 4.49 -1.77
N HIS A 276 8.90 4.73 -2.80
CA HIS A 276 9.29 4.67 -4.22
C HIS A 276 9.55 6.07 -4.74
N ARG A 277 10.59 6.24 -5.55
CA ARG A 277 11.07 7.54 -6.02
C ARG A 277 11.17 7.56 -7.53
N ASP A 278 10.75 8.67 -8.12
CA ASP A 278 10.98 9.00 -9.53
C ASP A 278 11.22 10.50 -9.65
N GLY A 279 12.46 10.88 -9.97
CA GLY A 279 12.92 12.27 -9.87
C GLY A 279 12.61 12.89 -8.49
N PRO A 280 11.94 14.06 -8.44
CA PRO A 280 11.58 14.73 -7.18
C PRO A 280 10.37 14.08 -6.48
N ARG A 281 9.64 13.20 -7.17
CA ARG A 281 8.38 12.65 -6.66
C ARG A 281 8.62 11.40 -5.82
N VAL A 282 7.91 11.33 -4.70
CA VAL A 282 7.86 10.15 -3.84
C VAL A 282 6.42 9.67 -3.70
N ASN A 283 6.22 8.35 -3.70
CA ASN A 283 4.95 7.75 -3.31
C ASN A 283 5.18 6.37 -2.68
N TRP A 284 4.14 5.81 -2.07
CA TRP A 284 4.16 4.50 -1.41
C TRP A 284 3.12 3.57 -2.03
N LEU A 285 3.34 2.27 -1.84
CA LEU A 285 2.28 1.28 -1.93
C LEU A 285 1.67 1.12 -0.53
N GLY A 286 0.35 1.02 -0.46
CA GLY A 286 -0.39 0.79 0.77
C GLY A 286 -1.43 -0.31 0.60
N LEU A 287 -1.95 -0.80 1.73
CA LEU A 287 -3.18 -1.59 1.74
C LEU A 287 -4.36 -0.63 1.85
N GLU A 288 -5.22 -0.63 0.84
CA GLU A 288 -6.41 0.22 0.79
C GLU A 288 -7.68 -0.63 0.91
N PRO A 289 -8.62 -0.25 1.79
CA PRO A 289 -9.91 -0.90 1.86
C PRO A 289 -10.78 -0.47 0.67
N LEU A 290 -11.45 -1.44 0.05
CA LEU A 290 -12.45 -1.26 -0.99
C LEU A 290 -13.85 -1.16 -0.37
N ALA A 291 -14.80 -0.63 -1.14
CA ALA A 291 -16.18 -0.43 -0.69
C ALA A 291 -16.91 -1.73 -0.32
N ASP A 292 -16.47 -2.88 -0.84
CA ASP A 292 -17.01 -4.20 -0.54
C ASP A 292 -16.35 -4.88 0.67
N GLY A 293 -15.52 -4.14 1.42
CA GLY A 293 -14.83 -4.63 2.62
C GLY A 293 -13.56 -5.43 2.35
N ARG A 294 -13.21 -5.67 1.08
CA ARG A 294 -11.93 -6.28 0.71
C ARG A 294 -10.79 -5.28 0.81
N TRP A 295 -9.58 -5.78 0.95
CA TRP A 295 -8.37 -4.97 0.87
C TRP A 295 -7.63 -5.24 -0.44
N THR A 296 -6.83 -4.28 -0.87
CA THR A 296 -5.96 -4.43 -2.04
C THR A 296 -4.68 -3.64 -1.87
N VAL A 297 -3.60 -4.09 -2.48
CA VAL A 297 -2.34 -3.33 -2.53
C VAL A 297 -2.44 -2.34 -3.68
N LEU A 298 -2.35 -1.04 -3.39
CA LEU A 298 -2.44 0.02 -4.39
C LEU A 298 -1.43 1.15 -4.13
N PRO A 299 -1.06 1.92 -5.16
CA PRO A 299 -0.39 3.21 -4.97
C PRO A 299 -1.21 4.12 -4.06
N SER A 300 -0.60 4.65 -3.01
CA SER A 300 -1.29 5.52 -2.05
C SER A 300 -1.89 6.74 -2.74
N GLY A 301 -3.17 6.98 -2.48
CA GLY A 301 -3.89 8.18 -2.91
C GLY A 301 -3.47 9.45 -2.15
N LEU A 302 -4.15 10.58 -2.41
CA LEU A 302 -3.86 11.86 -1.73
C LEU A 302 -4.52 11.97 -0.33
N SER A 303 -5.43 11.06 0.03
CA SER A 303 -6.22 11.15 1.27
C SER A 303 -5.36 11.21 2.54
N LEU A 304 -5.91 11.79 3.61
CA LEU A 304 -5.23 11.86 4.90
C LEU A 304 -5.16 10.47 5.55
N GLY A 305 -6.24 9.69 5.44
CA GLY A 305 -6.35 8.43 6.19
C GLY A 305 -5.47 7.30 5.66
N HIS A 306 -5.46 7.10 4.34
CA HIS A 306 -4.72 6.00 3.71
C HIS A 306 -3.63 6.49 2.75
N GLY A 307 -3.68 7.76 2.38
CA GLY A 307 -2.85 8.34 1.35
C GLY A 307 -1.57 8.99 1.86
N TYR A 308 -0.78 9.48 0.91
CA TYR A 308 0.54 10.06 1.18
C TYR A 308 0.48 11.43 1.88
N SER A 309 -0.67 12.10 1.97
CA SER A 309 -0.76 13.36 2.73
C SER A 309 -0.68 13.13 4.25
N GLY A 310 -1.26 12.03 4.75
CA GLY A 310 -1.10 11.62 6.15
C GLY A 310 0.32 11.18 6.47
N ILE A 311 0.97 10.48 5.54
CA ILE A 311 2.40 10.12 5.63
C ILE A 311 3.25 11.39 5.71
N ALA A 312 3.02 12.33 4.79
CA ALA A 312 3.74 13.60 4.76
C ALA A 312 3.51 14.41 6.03
N LEU A 313 2.28 14.42 6.59
CA LEU A 313 1.96 15.14 7.82
C LEU A 313 2.77 14.63 9.01
N PHE A 314 2.88 13.32 9.17
CA PHE A 314 3.73 12.72 10.19
C PHE A 314 5.20 13.11 10.01
N LEU A 315 5.76 12.89 8.81
CA LEU A 315 7.16 13.19 8.52
C LEU A 315 7.49 14.68 8.74
N ALA A 316 6.60 15.57 8.30
CA ALA A 316 6.80 17.01 8.48
C ALA A 316 6.74 17.42 9.96
N ARG A 317 5.82 16.83 10.74
CA ARG A 317 5.73 17.09 12.18
C ARG A 317 6.96 16.59 12.93
N LEU A 318 7.46 15.40 12.60
CA LEU A 318 8.71 14.87 13.16
C LEU A 318 9.90 15.77 12.81
N GLY A 319 10.01 16.18 11.55
CA GLY A 319 11.06 17.09 11.08
C GLY A 319 11.04 18.44 11.81
N ALA A 320 9.86 19.01 12.04
CA ALA A 320 9.69 20.27 12.78
C ALA A 320 10.08 20.15 14.26
N LEU A 321 9.73 19.03 14.93
CA LEU A 321 10.07 18.81 16.33
C LEU A 321 11.57 18.51 16.55
N THR A 322 12.19 17.81 15.62
CA THR A 322 13.59 17.37 15.73
C THR A 322 14.60 18.32 15.08
N GLY A 323 14.14 19.24 14.22
CA GLY A 323 15.00 20.10 13.40
C GLY A 323 15.71 19.38 12.26
N ARG A 324 15.32 18.13 11.93
CA ARG A 324 15.98 17.32 10.88
C ARG A 324 15.33 17.55 9.52
N SER A 325 16.06 18.20 8.60
CA SER A 325 15.54 18.61 7.29
C SER A 325 15.10 17.44 6.40
N HIS A 326 15.77 16.28 6.48
CA HIS A 326 15.50 15.16 5.59
C HIS A 326 14.05 14.62 5.70
N HIS A 327 13.41 14.74 6.87
CA HIS A 327 12.00 14.38 7.03
C HIS A 327 11.07 15.39 6.34
N LEU A 328 11.38 16.68 6.44
CA LEU A 328 10.65 17.75 5.74
C LEU A 328 10.82 17.62 4.22
N GLU A 329 12.03 17.30 3.75
CA GLU A 329 12.33 17.04 2.34
C GLU A 329 11.54 15.84 1.81
N LEU A 330 11.45 14.75 2.58
CA LEU A 330 10.65 13.59 2.20
C LEU A 330 9.15 13.90 2.15
N ALA A 331 8.64 14.67 3.11
CA ALA A 331 7.26 15.13 3.13
C ALA A 331 6.96 16.04 1.91
N ALA A 332 7.84 16.97 1.58
CA ALA A 332 7.70 17.83 0.41
C ALA A 332 7.75 17.04 -0.92
N ALA A 333 8.64 16.05 -1.01
CA ALA A 333 8.78 15.19 -2.18
C ALA A 333 7.51 14.33 -2.42
N ALA A 334 6.83 13.91 -1.35
CA ALA A 334 5.54 13.23 -1.44
C ALA A 334 4.43 14.12 -2.02
N LEU A 335 4.47 15.43 -1.71
CA LEU A 335 3.43 16.39 -2.07
C LEU A 335 3.67 17.08 -3.42
N THR A 336 4.78 16.80 -4.11
CA THR A 336 5.14 17.45 -5.38
C THR A 336 4.03 17.33 -6.44
N GLY A 337 3.29 16.21 -6.47
CA GLY A 337 2.17 16.02 -7.41
C GLY A 337 0.80 16.49 -6.91
N ALA A 338 0.68 16.97 -5.66
CA ALA A 338 -0.60 17.29 -5.04
C ALA A 338 -1.34 18.46 -5.73
N PRO A 339 -0.69 19.61 -6.06
CA PRO A 339 -1.37 20.74 -6.69
C PRO A 339 -2.04 20.37 -8.01
N ALA A 340 -1.29 19.73 -8.91
CA ALA A 340 -1.80 19.30 -10.20
C ALA A 340 -2.91 18.24 -10.08
N ARG A 341 -2.84 17.35 -9.08
CA ARG A 341 -3.87 16.32 -8.85
C ARG A 341 -5.19 16.92 -8.34
N VAL A 342 -5.15 17.90 -7.45
CA VAL A 342 -6.37 18.60 -6.99
C VAL A 342 -6.96 19.46 -8.11
N ALA A 343 -6.11 20.13 -8.90
CA ALA A 343 -6.57 20.90 -10.07
C ALA A 343 -7.24 20.01 -11.12
N ALA A 344 -6.65 18.84 -11.45
CA ALA A 344 -7.25 17.90 -12.41
C ALA A 344 -8.63 17.39 -11.97
N LEU A 345 -8.84 17.21 -10.66
CA LEU A 345 -10.12 16.79 -10.12
C LEU A 345 -11.22 17.85 -10.28
N ALA A 346 -10.86 19.14 -10.20
CA ALA A 346 -11.80 20.24 -10.42
C ALA A 346 -12.42 20.22 -11.83
N GLU A 347 -11.66 19.72 -12.82
CA GLU A 347 -12.06 19.57 -14.22
C GLU A 347 -12.86 18.28 -14.48
N GLN A 348 -13.03 17.40 -13.49
CA GLN A 348 -13.67 16.08 -13.65
C GLN A 348 -14.81 15.85 -12.63
N PRO A 349 -15.99 16.49 -12.83
CA PRO A 349 -17.11 16.44 -11.88
C PRO A 349 -17.60 15.02 -11.55
N GLY A 350 -17.54 14.10 -12.50
CA GLY A 350 -17.94 12.69 -12.29
C GLY A 350 -17.03 11.94 -11.31
N GLN A 351 -15.73 12.25 -11.29
CA GLN A 351 -14.79 11.66 -10.32
C GLN A 351 -14.94 12.29 -8.94
N LEU A 352 -15.25 13.59 -8.88
CA LEU A 352 -15.47 14.31 -7.63
C LEU A 352 -16.59 13.68 -6.79
N ALA A 353 -17.67 13.23 -7.43
CA ALA A 353 -18.79 12.57 -6.76
C ALA A 353 -18.41 11.21 -6.14
N ALA A 354 -17.44 10.50 -6.71
CA ALA A 354 -17.02 9.17 -6.26
C ALA A 354 -16.03 9.20 -5.08
N ILE A 355 -15.50 10.37 -4.72
CA ILE A 355 -14.55 10.51 -3.62
C ILE A 355 -15.30 10.47 -2.28
N GLY A 356 -14.78 9.69 -1.32
CA GLY A 356 -15.34 9.59 0.03
C GLY A 356 -15.30 10.91 0.80
N GLY A 357 -15.89 10.94 2.00
CA GLY A 357 -15.82 12.10 2.92
C GLY A 357 -14.79 11.89 4.04
N GLY A 358 -14.55 12.94 4.82
CA GLY A 358 -13.71 12.88 6.02
C GLY A 358 -12.26 12.53 5.70
N PHE A 359 -11.63 11.67 6.50
CA PHE A 359 -10.21 11.30 6.37
C PHE A 359 -9.86 10.62 5.04
N ALA A 360 -10.81 9.91 4.42
CA ALA A 360 -10.62 9.28 3.11
C ALA A 360 -10.90 10.24 1.94
N GLY A 361 -11.47 11.42 2.23
CA GLY A 361 -12.00 12.37 1.27
C GLY A 361 -11.22 13.68 1.15
N LEU A 362 -11.82 14.62 0.42
CA LEU A 362 -11.27 15.95 0.22
C LEU A 362 -11.20 16.79 1.50
N ASP A 363 -12.06 16.52 2.48
CA ASP A 363 -12.02 17.19 3.80
C ASP A 363 -10.68 16.92 4.50
N GLY A 364 -10.29 15.64 4.55
CA GLY A 364 -9.00 15.23 5.09
C GLY A 364 -7.83 15.75 4.27
N VAL A 365 -7.96 15.79 2.94
CA VAL A 365 -6.93 16.39 2.07
C VAL A 365 -6.74 17.87 2.37
N ALA A 366 -7.83 18.64 2.44
CA ALA A 366 -7.78 20.07 2.75
C ALA A 366 -7.13 20.33 4.11
N TYR A 367 -7.54 19.57 5.15
CA TYR A 367 -6.93 19.65 6.47
C TYR A 367 -5.42 19.36 6.44
N ALA A 368 -5.02 18.23 5.84
CA ALA A 368 -3.64 17.81 5.79
C ALA A 368 -2.76 18.83 5.06
N LEU A 369 -3.21 19.29 3.89
CA LEU A 369 -2.50 20.31 3.11
C LEU A 369 -2.44 21.65 3.82
N GLY A 370 -3.47 22.03 4.58
CA GLY A 370 -3.47 23.21 5.45
C GLY A 370 -2.35 23.15 6.49
N GLN A 371 -2.26 22.04 7.24
CA GLN A 371 -1.18 21.81 8.21
C GLN A 371 0.20 21.80 7.54
N LEU A 372 0.33 21.08 6.43
CA LEU A 372 1.58 20.93 5.68
C LEU A 372 2.04 22.24 5.05
N SER A 373 1.12 23.13 4.66
CA SER A 373 1.47 24.45 4.14
C SER A 373 2.21 25.32 5.16
N VAL A 374 1.89 25.16 6.44
CA VAL A 374 2.56 25.85 7.55
C VAL A 374 3.91 25.18 7.84
N LEU A 375 3.92 23.85 8.03
CA LEU A 375 5.13 23.10 8.37
C LEU A 375 6.22 23.18 7.30
N LEU A 376 5.84 23.25 6.03
CA LEU A 376 6.75 23.34 4.88
C LEU A 376 6.88 24.77 4.33
N ALA A 377 6.25 25.76 4.96
CA ALA A 377 6.23 27.16 4.53
C ALA A 377 5.90 27.31 3.02
N SER A 378 4.86 26.62 2.54
CA SER A 378 4.50 26.55 1.11
C SER A 378 3.17 27.25 0.82
N PRO A 379 3.20 28.44 0.19
CA PRO A 379 2.00 29.13 -0.27
C PRO A 379 1.22 28.35 -1.34
N GLU A 380 1.89 27.50 -2.12
CA GLU A 380 1.23 26.66 -3.11
C GLU A 380 0.39 25.56 -2.46
N LEU A 381 0.91 24.90 -1.42
CA LEU A 381 0.14 23.94 -0.64
C LEU A 381 -1.05 24.60 0.05
N ARG A 382 -0.90 25.86 0.51
CA ARG A 382 -2.01 26.63 1.07
C ARG A 382 -3.13 26.83 0.06
N ARG A 383 -2.82 27.32 -1.15
CA ARG A 383 -3.81 27.47 -2.23
C ARG A 383 -4.44 26.13 -2.62
N THR A 384 -3.66 25.05 -2.61
CA THR A 384 -4.15 23.70 -2.91
C THR A 384 -5.11 23.20 -1.83
N ALA A 385 -4.84 23.51 -0.55
CA ALA A 385 -5.73 23.22 0.56
C ALA A 385 -7.07 23.97 0.43
N ASP A 386 -7.02 25.26 0.08
CA ASP A 386 -8.20 26.08 -0.11
C ASP A 386 -9.07 25.54 -1.28
N LEU A 387 -8.45 25.14 -2.39
CA LEU A 387 -9.15 24.50 -3.51
C LEU A 387 -9.76 23.14 -3.12
N ALA A 388 -9.03 22.32 -2.36
CA ALA A 388 -9.57 21.04 -1.87
C ALA A 388 -10.79 21.25 -0.95
N ALA A 389 -10.77 22.28 -0.11
CA ALA A 389 -11.90 22.65 0.75
C ALA A 389 -13.11 23.14 -0.08
N GLU A 390 -12.88 23.96 -1.11
CA GLU A 390 -13.94 24.39 -2.04
C GLU A 390 -14.59 23.20 -2.74
N LEU A 391 -13.79 22.26 -3.26
CA LEU A 391 -14.27 21.06 -3.92
C LEU A 391 -15.04 20.13 -2.96
N ALA A 392 -14.60 20.04 -1.69
CA ALA A 392 -15.33 19.32 -0.65
C ALA A 392 -16.73 19.93 -0.40
N GLY A 393 -16.81 21.25 -0.27
CA GLY A 393 -18.09 21.96 -0.12
C GLY A 393 -19.01 21.79 -1.33
N ARG A 394 -18.47 21.83 -2.55
CA ARG A 394 -19.24 21.56 -3.79
C ARG A 394 -19.83 20.15 -3.80
N ARG A 395 -19.10 19.15 -3.29
CA ARG A 395 -19.61 17.77 -3.16
C ARG A 395 -20.78 17.67 -2.18
N GLU A 396 -20.69 18.37 -1.03
CA GLU A 396 -21.76 18.35 -0.03
C GLU A 396 -23.08 18.90 -0.60
N VAL A 397 -23.01 19.97 -1.40
CA VAL A 397 -24.14 20.56 -2.11
C VAL A 397 -24.73 19.63 -3.19
N LEU A 398 -23.92 18.75 -3.78
CA LEU A 398 -24.35 17.76 -4.78
C LEU A 398 -25.10 16.54 -4.19
N GLY A 399 -25.41 16.55 -2.88
CA GLY A 399 -26.47 15.70 -2.32
C GLY A 399 -26.09 14.23 -2.11
N GLN A 400 -24.83 13.93 -1.81
CA GLN A 400 -24.42 12.61 -1.35
C GLN A 400 -23.74 12.72 0.01
N ARG A 401 -24.55 12.68 1.07
CA ARG A 401 -24.07 12.34 2.41
C ARG A 401 -23.24 11.08 2.28
N ALA A 402 -21.96 11.13 2.68
CA ALA A 402 -21.22 9.90 2.94
C ALA A 402 -22.09 9.06 3.88
N ALA A 403 -22.39 7.82 3.47
CA ALA A 403 -23.02 6.88 4.37
C ALA A 403 -22.13 6.79 5.60
N THR A 404 -22.67 7.13 6.77
CA THR A 404 -22.08 6.70 8.04
C THR A 404 -21.83 5.20 7.90
N PRO A 405 -20.61 4.69 8.11
CA PRO A 405 -20.39 3.26 8.12
C PRO A 405 -21.43 2.62 9.05
N PRO A 406 -22.00 1.45 8.71
CA PRO A 406 -22.89 0.76 9.63
C PRO A 406 -22.16 0.63 10.96
N GLY A 407 -22.74 1.15 12.04
CA GLY A 407 -22.21 0.97 13.38
C GLY A 407 -22.14 -0.51 13.67
N LEU A 408 -20.94 -1.09 13.63
CA LEU A 408 -20.71 -2.46 14.05
C LEU A 408 -20.52 -2.47 15.57
N PHE A 409 -21.62 -2.26 16.27
CA PHE A 409 -21.76 -2.79 17.63
C PHE A 409 -22.08 -4.28 17.50
N GLU A 410 -21.07 -5.14 17.66
CA GLU A 410 -21.36 -6.48 18.14
C GLU A 410 -21.71 -6.37 19.64
N PRO A 411 -22.92 -6.78 20.07
CA PRO A 411 -23.27 -6.77 21.48
C PRO A 411 -22.46 -7.85 22.21
N GLY A 412 -21.52 -7.44 23.08
CA GLY A 412 -20.83 -8.34 24.01
C GLY A 412 -19.32 -8.15 24.17
N LEU A 413 -18.67 -7.36 23.30
CA LEU A 413 -17.26 -6.98 23.41
C LEU A 413 -17.16 -5.45 23.47
N PHE A 414 -16.52 -4.89 24.50
CA PHE A 414 -16.27 -3.44 24.58
C PHE A 414 -15.38 -3.01 23.40
N ASN A 415 -15.90 -2.15 22.51
CA ASN A 415 -15.16 -1.57 21.40
C ASN A 415 -14.51 -0.24 21.85
N ASP A 416 -13.18 -0.24 21.99
CA ASP A 416 -12.41 0.94 22.41
C ASP A 416 -11.98 1.86 21.26
N SER A 417 -12.26 1.48 20.01
CA SER A 417 -11.76 2.20 18.83
C SER A 417 -12.19 3.66 18.77
N TRP A 418 -11.41 4.46 18.04
CA TRP A 418 -11.82 5.81 17.66
C TRP A 418 -12.94 5.78 16.62
N CYS A 419 -12.86 4.91 15.61
CA CYS A 419 -13.79 4.97 14.48
C CYS A 419 -15.24 4.61 14.83
N SER A 420 -15.47 3.76 15.84
CA SER A 420 -16.81 3.28 16.19
C SER A 420 -17.01 2.98 17.67
N GLY A 421 -16.02 3.27 18.51
CA GLY A 421 -15.97 2.84 19.90
C GLY A 421 -16.01 3.99 20.93
N VAL A 422 -15.79 3.59 22.19
CA VAL A 422 -15.90 4.45 23.37
C VAL A 422 -14.93 5.63 23.34
N ALA A 423 -13.76 5.49 22.69
CA ALA A 423 -12.79 6.58 22.60
C ALA A 423 -13.35 7.83 21.91
N SER A 424 -14.09 7.68 20.81
CA SER A 424 -14.72 8.84 20.13
C SER A 424 -15.82 9.48 20.96
N LEU A 425 -16.64 8.67 21.62
CA LEU A 425 -17.71 9.16 22.49
C LEU A 425 -17.14 9.92 23.69
N ALA A 426 -16.06 9.40 24.29
CA ALA A 426 -15.37 10.05 25.39
C ALA A 426 -14.74 11.38 24.96
N ALA A 427 -14.01 11.39 23.84
CA ALA A 427 -13.38 12.59 23.30
C ALA A 427 -14.41 13.66 22.87
N GLY A 428 -15.55 13.23 22.34
CA GLY A 428 -16.66 14.11 21.93
C GLY A 428 -17.57 14.57 23.08
N GLY A 429 -17.33 14.11 24.31
CA GLY A 429 -18.18 14.43 25.48
C GLY A 429 -19.57 13.79 25.46
N ALA A 430 -19.79 12.78 24.61
CA ALA A 430 -21.05 12.05 24.49
C ALA A 430 -21.17 10.89 25.49
N LEU A 431 -20.07 10.51 26.15
CA LEU A 431 -20.04 9.49 27.19
C LEU A 431 -20.46 10.08 28.54
N ASP A 432 -21.41 9.46 29.24
CA ASP A 432 -21.82 9.94 30.55
C ASP A 432 -20.73 9.74 31.62
N ALA A 433 -20.89 10.38 32.79
CA ALA A 433 -19.88 10.37 33.84
C ALA A 433 -19.61 8.96 34.42
N THR A 434 -20.64 8.11 34.49
CA THR A 434 -20.52 6.75 35.04
C THR A 434 -19.79 5.85 34.04
N ASP A 435 -20.20 5.89 32.77
CA ASP A 435 -19.59 5.13 31.70
C ASP A 435 -18.13 5.55 31.48
N ARG A 436 -17.84 6.86 31.56
CA ARG A 436 -16.46 7.38 31.54
C ARG A 436 -15.62 6.85 32.69
N MET A 437 -16.15 6.87 33.91
CA MET A 437 -15.43 6.35 35.08
C MET A 437 -15.15 4.84 34.93
N LEU A 438 -16.14 4.05 34.49
CA LEU A 438 -15.99 2.61 34.26
C LEU A 438 -14.97 2.30 33.16
N TRP A 439 -15.02 3.06 32.06
CA TRP A 439 -14.08 2.92 30.96
C TRP A 439 -12.64 3.22 31.42
N LEU A 440 -12.42 4.34 32.12
CA LEU A 440 -11.12 4.71 32.67
C LEU A 440 -10.61 3.67 33.69
N ALA A 441 -11.47 3.17 34.58
CA ALA A 441 -11.09 2.14 35.56
C ALA A 441 -10.66 0.83 34.89
N ARG A 442 -11.36 0.41 33.82
CA ARG A 442 -10.97 -0.74 33.01
C ARG A 442 -9.63 -0.50 32.32
N LEU A 443 -9.47 0.64 31.64
CA LEU A 443 -8.20 0.99 30.98
C LEU A 443 -7.02 1.08 31.95
N ALA A 444 -7.26 1.48 33.19
CA ALA A 444 -6.21 1.54 34.21
C ALA A 444 -5.69 0.14 34.61
N THR A 445 -6.47 -0.92 34.38
CA THR A 445 -6.18 -2.29 34.84
C THR A 445 -5.89 -3.28 33.71
N THR A 446 -6.21 -2.93 32.46
CA THR A 446 -5.92 -3.74 31.28
C THR A 446 -4.57 -3.39 30.65
N PRO A 447 -3.94 -4.31 29.88
CA PRO A 447 -2.81 -3.95 29.03
C PRO A 447 -3.21 -3.02 27.88
N PRO A 448 -2.25 -2.26 27.32
CA PRO A 448 -2.40 -1.61 26.01
C PRO A 448 -2.88 -2.60 24.94
N LEU A 449 -3.65 -2.08 23.98
CA LEU A 449 -3.98 -2.83 22.77
C LEU A 449 -2.70 -3.12 21.99
N ALA A 450 -2.66 -4.28 21.34
CA ALA A 450 -1.51 -4.66 20.52
C ALA A 450 -1.51 -3.98 19.16
N ASP A 451 -2.70 -3.76 18.59
CA ASP A 451 -2.87 -2.83 17.48
C ASP A 451 -2.59 -1.42 18.01
N LEU A 452 -1.58 -0.76 17.47
CA LEU A 452 -1.22 0.59 17.89
C LEU A 452 -1.94 1.67 17.09
N THR A 453 -2.64 1.35 16.01
CA THR A 453 -3.15 2.35 15.07
C THR A 453 -4.10 3.38 15.68
N VAL A 454 -4.23 4.52 14.99
CA VAL A 454 -5.08 5.63 15.47
C VAL A 454 -6.57 5.38 15.25
N CYS A 455 -6.95 4.58 14.24
CA CYS A 455 -8.36 4.34 13.91
C CYS A 455 -9.05 3.43 14.93
N HIS A 456 -8.41 2.31 15.28
CA HIS A 456 -8.99 1.29 16.16
C HIS A 456 -7.97 0.58 17.05
N GLY A 457 -6.77 1.12 17.17
CA GLY A 457 -5.73 0.66 18.09
C GLY A 457 -5.51 1.58 19.28
N GLU A 458 -4.43 1.33 20.00
CA GLU A 458 -4.07 2.00 21.25
C GLU A 458 -3.89 3.51 21.07
N PHE A 459 -3.35 4.01 19.96
CA PHE A 459 -3.21 5.46 19.78
C PHE A 459 -4.55 6.17 19.61
N GLY A 460 -5.61 5.49 19.14
CA GLY A 460 -6.97 6.05 19.17
C GLY A 460 -7.51 6.21 20.61
N VAL A 461 -7.21 5.23 21.47
CA VAL A 461 -7.55 5.29 22.91
C VAL A 461 -6.75 6.39 23.62
N LEU A 462 -5.44 6.45 23.36
CA LEU A 462 -4.57 7.45 23.96
C LEU A 462 -4.96 8.86 23.53
N GLU A 463 -5.41 9.08 22.29
CA GLU A 463 -5.90 10.39 21.86
C GLU A 463 -7.09 10.87 22.70
N ALA A 464 -8.07 10.00 22.96
CA ALA A 464 -9.19 10.34 23.82
C ALA A 464 -8.74 10.66 25.26
N LEU A 465 -7.75 9.92 25.78
CA LEU A 465 -7.18 10.21 27.10
C LEU A 465 -6.41 11.54 27.13
N VAL A 466 -5.70 11.91 26.06
CA VAL A 466 -5.04 13.22 25.95
C VAL A 466 -6.09 14.34 25.94
N ILE A 467 -7.16 14.21 25.16
CA ILE A 467 -8.25 15.21 25.09
C ILE A 467 -8.90 15.40 26.47
N LEU A 468 -9.21 14.31 27.18
CA LEU A 468 -9.78 14.37 28.53
C LEU A 468 -8.81 14.97 29.55
N ALA A 469 -7.52 14.61 29.47
CA ALA A 469 -6.48 15.14 30.35
C ALA A 469 -6.25 16.65 30.13
N ASP A 470 -6.29 17.11 28.88
CA ASP A 470 -6.24 18.54 28.52
C ASP A 470 -7.49 19.28 29.01
N GLY A 471 -8.65 18.59 29.02
CA GLY A 471 -9.90 19.06 29.63
C GLY A 471 -9.93 19.06 31.17
N GLY A 472 -8.84 18.65 31.83
CA GLY A 472 -8.70 18.69 33.29
C GLY A 472 -9.05 17.39 34.02
N ASP A 473 -9.23 16.27 33.32
CA ASP A 473 -9.50 14.97 33.95
C ASP A 473 -8.21 14.30 34.47
N ASP A 474 -8.00 14.34 35.79
CA ASP A 474 -6.81 13.78 36.45
C ASP A 474 -6.73 12.25 36.33
N GLN A 475 -7.87 11.56 36.31
CA GLN A 475 -7.90 10.10 36.16
C GLN A 475 -7.52 9.69 34.73
N ALA A 476 -7.98 10.44 33.73
CA ALA A 476 -7.55 10.27 32.35
C ALA A 476 -6.04 10.52 32.21
N ARG A 477 -5.51 11.59 32.83
CA ARG A 477 -4.06 11.90 32.83
C ARG A 477 -3.22 10.77 33.44
N ALA A 478 -3.63 10.25 34.60
CA ALA A 478 -2.93 9.14 35.24
C ALA A 478 -2.99 7.85 34.39
N THR A 479 -4.13 7.59 33.73
CA THR A 479 -4.31 6.43 32.85
C THR A 479 -3.47 6.55 31.58
N LEU A 480 -3.42 7.75 30.98
CA LEU A 480 -2.57 8.07 29.83
C LEU A 480 -1.10 7.76 30.12
N HIS A 481 -0.55 8.30 31.21
CA HIS A 481 0.85 8.08 31.58
C HIS A 481 1.17 6.58 31.78
N ARG A 482 0.29 5.86 32.48
CA ARG A 482 0.47 4.42 32.71
C ARG A 482 0.46 3.61 31.42
N ARG A 483 -0.44 3.91 30.48
CA ARG A 483 -0.54 3.18 29.21
C ARG A 483 0.62 3.54 28.27
N ALA A 484 0.96 4.82 28.17
CA ALA A 484 2.09 5.29 27.37
C ALA A 484 3.43 4.67 27.81
N ALA A 485 3.67 4.54 29.12
CA ALA A 485 4.88 3.91 29.64
C ALA A 485 5.01 2.41 29.27
N ARG A 486 3.88 1.75 28.95
CA ARG A 486 3.79 0.33 28.59
C ARG A 486 3.68 0.09 27.10
N LEU A 487 3.77 1.14 26.27
CA LEU A 487 3.73 0.99 24.82
C LEU A 487 4.94 0.14 24.37
N PRO A 488 4.69 -0.89 23.54
CA PRO A 488 5.78 -1.66 22.95
C PRO A 488 6.60 -0.76 22.02
N ASP A 489 7.85 -1.14 21.79
CA ASP A 489 8.65 -0.50 20.74
C ASP A 489 8.05 -0.85 19.36
N PRO A 490 7.62 0.15 18.57
CA PRO A 490 6.95 -0.03 17.30
C PRO A 490 7.86 -0.57 16.18
N VAL A 491 9.16 -0.78 16.41
CA VAL A 491 10.08 -1.34 15.42
C VAL A 491 10.83 -2.55 15.97
N ALA A 492 11.22 -2.53 17.25
CA ALA A 492 11.99 -3.62 17.85
C ALA A 492 11.16 -4.87 18.19
N SER A 493 9.85 -4.74 18.42
CA SER A 493 9.03 -5.89 18.86
C SER A 493 8.60 -6.85 17.75
N GLY A 494 8.90 -6.54 16.47
CA GLY A 494 8.54 -7.38 15.31
C GLY A 494 7.05 -7.67 15.18
N ALA A 495 6.21 -6.99 15.96
CA ALA A 495 4.81 -7.31 16.15
C ALA A 495 3.95 -6.25 15.48
N ALA A 496 3.34 -6.59 14.34
CA ALA A 496 1.96 -6.26 14.04
C ALA A 496 1.42 -4.89 14.54
N TYR A 497 2.05 -3.76 14.17
CA TYR A 497 1.65 -2.40 14.62
C TYR A 497 0.52 -1.78 13.81
N SER A 498 0.03 -2.50 12.80
CA SER A 498 -0.97 -2.02 11.85
C SER A 498 -2.28 -2.76 12.06
N GLY A 499 -3.35 -1.99 12.08
CA GLY A 499 -4.74 -2.46 12.05
C GLY A 499 -5.18 -2.95 10.68
N THR A 500 -4.24 -3.30 9.82
CA THR A 500 -4.46 -3.92 8.51
C THR A 500 -4.60 -5.44 8.64
N PRO A 501 -5.23 -6.12 7.66
CA PRO A 501 -5.25 -7.58 7.64
C PRO A 501 -3.85 -8.16 7.77
N GLY A 502 -3.74 -9.30 8.47
CA GLY A 502 -2.44 -9.94 8.76
C GLY A 502 -1.44 -9.09 9.56
N ALA A 503 -1.84 -7.89 10.00
CA ALA A 503 -1.01 -6.89 10.64
C ALA A 503 0.29 -6.57 9.87
N VAL A 504 0.18 -6.54 8.55
CA VAL A 504 1.27 -6.16 7.65
C VAL A 504 1.54 -4.66 7.79
N PRO A 505 2.76 -4.23 8.20
CA PRO A 505 3.07 -2.82 8.36
C PRO A 505 2.78 -2.05 7.08
N THR A 506 1.92 -1.03 7.16
CA THR A 506 1.58 -0.23 5.98
C THR A 506 1.86 1.25 6.19
N PRO A 507 2.18 2.01 5.14
CA PRO A 507 2.61 3.40 5.32
C PRO A 507 1.54 4.36 5.85
N GLY A 508 0.25 4.08 5.61
CA GLY A 508 -0.87 5.02 5.82
C GLY A 508 -1.06 5.54 7.24
N PHE A 509 -1.94 6.53 7.40
CA PHE A 509 -2.14 7.21 8.69
C PHE A 509 -3.11 6.45 9.61
N LEU A 510 -4.35 6.20 9.19
CA LEU A 510 -5.39 5.62 10.06
C LEU A 510 -5.04 4.21 10.55
N HIS A 511 -4.46 3.40 9.67
CA HIS A 511 -4.24 1.97 9.90
C HIS A 511 -2.76 1.57 9.86
N GLY A 512 -1.84 2.55 9.81
CA GLY A 512 -0.45 2.29 9.47
C GLY A 512 0.57 3.07 10.28
N LEU A 513 1.81 2.92 9.83
CA LEU A 513 3.03 3.44 10.44
C LEU A 513 2.98 4.95 10.63
N ALA A 514 2.46 5.73 9.67
CA ALA A 514 2.41 7.18 9.82
C ALA A 514 1.53 7.62 10.99
N GLY A 515 0.40 6.95 11.24
CA GLY A 515 -0.45 7.27 12.41
C GLY A 515 0.16 6.81 13.72
N VAL A 516 0.84 5.66 13.73
CA VAL A 516 1.61 5.18 14.88
C VAL A 516 2.70 6.19 15.26
N GLY A 517 3.48 6.63 14.26
CA GLY A 517 4.48 7.67 14.42
C GLY A 517 3.89 8.99 14.92
N TYR A 518 2.76 9.42 14.33
CA TYR A 518 2.08 10.65 14.76
C TYR A 518 1.53 10.54 16.19
N GLY A 519 0.97 9.38 16.57
CA GLY A 519 0.46 9.09 17.90
C GLY A 519 1.53 9.19 18.98
N LEU A 520 2.74 8.69 18.71
CA LEU A 520 3.90 8.87 19.59
C LEU A 520 4.22 10.35 19.84
N LEU A 521 4.26 11.15 18.78
CA LEU A 521 4.51 12.59 18.89
C LEU A 521 3.38 13.29 19.65
N ARG A 522 2.14 12.90 19.39
CA ARG A 522 0.93 13.48 20.00
C ARG A 522 0.86 13.22 21.51
N VAL A 523 1.21 12.02 21.95
CA VAL A 523 1.25 11.65 23.38
C VAL A 523 2.40 12.35 24.11
N ALA A 524 3.56 12.50 23.47
CA ALA A 524 4.75 13.07 24.09
C ALA A 524 4.77 14.62 24.09
N PHE A 525 4.12 15.24 23.10
CA PHE A 525 4.11 16.71 22.91
C PHE A 525 2.69 17.22 22.63
N PRO A 526 1.71 16.96 23.51
CA PRO A 526 0.30 17.32 23.28
C PRO A 526 0.09 18.83 23.09
N GLU A 527 0.98 19.66 23.63
CA GLU A 527 0.96 21.10 23.48
C GLU A 527 1.42 21.59 22.09
N LYS A 528 2.25 20.82 21.38
CA LYS A 528 2.86 21.17 20.07
C LYS A 528 2.27 20.41 18.88
N VAL A 529 1.69 19.23 19.13
CA VAL A 529 1.17 18.33 18.11
C VAL A 529 -0.36 18.36 18.16
N PRO A 530 -1.02 18.93 17.14
CA PRO A 530 -2.48 19.05 17.13
C PRO A 530 -3.15 17.69 16.99
N SER A 531 -4.38 17.59 17.51
CA SER A 531 -5.22 16.41 17.30
C SER A 531 -5.71 16.33 15.85
N VAL A 532 -5.18 15.38 15.09
CA VAL A 532 -5.66 15.10 13.72
C VAL A 532 -7.05 14.47 13.75
N LEU A 533 -7.34 13.65 14.76
CA LEU A 533 -8.61 12.93 14.85
C LEU A 533 -9.81 13.84 15.12
N THR A 534 -9.59 15.02 15.70
CA THR A 534 -10.61 16.08 15.87
C THR A 534 -10.43 17.25 14.89
N LEU A 535 -9.50 17.14 13.93
CA LEU A 535 -9.16 18.16 12.94
C LEU A 535 -8.76 19.51 13.56
N GLU A 536 -7.99 19.50 14.65
CA GLU A 536 -7.46 20.71 15.27
C GLU A 536 -6.58 21.52 14.30
N PRO A 537 -6.72 22.85 14.23
CA PRO A 537 -5.88 23.69 13.38
C PRO A 537 -4.40 23.66 13.81
N SER A 538 -3.52 24.15 12.94
CA SER A 538 -2.08 24.16 13.22
C SER A 538 -1.78 25.04 14.43
N ARG A 539 -0.99 24.52 15.36
CA ARG A 539 -0.45 25.27 16.51
C ARG A 539 0.81 26.03 16.15
#